data_AF-A0AAW6XTG8-F1
#
_entry.id   AF-A0AAW6XTG8-F1
#
_cell.length_a   1.000
_cell.length_b   1.000
_cell.length_c   1.000
_cell.angle_alpha   90.00
_cell.angle_beta   90.00
_cell.angle_gamma   90.00
#
_symmetry.space_group_name_H-M   'P 1'
#
loop_
_entity.id
_entity.type
_entity.pdbx_description
1 polymer ?
#
loop_
_entity_poly.entity_id
_entity_poly.type
_entity_poly.pdbx_seq_one_letter_code
_entity_poly.pdbx_strand_id
1 'polypeptide(L)'
;APKGRRTVTCPKCHTAHDAGRLLEQAHKKFSEYALTIPHIVRLLDSTAAGPKVKLKTVYKWAERGKLKPVRRNHDGLLYSVAQVLRLAENHVK
;
A
#
# COMPACT_ATOMS: atom_id res chain seq x y z
N ALA A 1 -29.36 6.02 -16.94
CA ALA A 1 -28.06 5.39 -16.59
C ALA A 1 -27.49 6.11 -15.36
N PRO A 2 -27.07 5.40 -14.30
CA PRO A 2 -26.62 6.09 -13.10
C PRO A 2 -25.31 6.82 -13.40
N LYS A 3 -25.33 8.14 -13.19
CA LYS A 3 -24.18 9.04 -13.32
C LYS A 3 -23.12 8.62 -12.30
N GLY A 4 -21.96 8.12 -12.76
CA GLY A 4 -20.79 7.98 -11.87
C GLY A 4 -19.85 6.78 -12.06
N ARG A 5 -20.21 5.72 -12.81
CA ARG A 5 -19.27 4.60 -13.03
C ARG A 5 -18.24 4.96 -14.11
N ARG A 6 -17.00 5.20 -13.70
CA ARG A 6 -15.86 5.30 -14.62
C ARG A 6 -15.50 3.89 -15.09
N THR A 7 -15.71 3.60 -16.36
CA THR A 7 -15.29 2.34 -16.99
C THR A 7 -13.97 2.52 -17.73
N VAL A 8 -13.10 1.51 -17.68
CA VAL A 8 -11.84 1.46 -18.41
C VAL A 8 -11.79 0.20 -19.26
N THR A 9 -11.37 0.35 -20.52
CA THR A 9 -11.22 -0.79 -21.43
C THR A 9 -9.84 -1.41 -21.22
N CYS A 10 -9.79 -2.71 -20.94
CA CYS A 10 -8.52 -3.41 -20.83
C CYS A 10 -7.89 -3.58 -22.22
N PRO A 11 -6.64 -3.14 -22.46
CA PRO A 11 -5.99 -3.28 -23.76
C PRO A 11 -5.62 -4.73 -24.10
N LYS A 12 -5.67 -5.65 -23.12
CA LYS A 12 -5.27 -7.06 -23.29
C LYS A 12 -6.44 -8.00 -23.60
N CYS A 13 -7.59 -7.80 -22.94
CA CYS A 13 -8.79 -8.63 -23.16
C CYS A 13 -9.92 -7.88 -23.85
N HIS A 14 -9.72 -6.59 -24.19
CA HIS A 14 -10.67 -5.73 -24.92
C HIS A 14 -12.07 -5.58 -24.27
N THR A 15 -12.23 -5.98 -23.02
CA THR A 15 -13.48 -5.85 -22.26
C THR A 15 -13.49 -4.58 -21.41
N ALA A 16 -14.68 -4.03 -21.20
CA ALA A 16 -14.89 -2.88 -20.34
C ALA A 16 -14.97 -3.33 -18.88
N HIS A 17 -14.11 -2.74 -18.04
CA HIS A 17 -14.08 -2.99 -16.60
C HIS A 17 -14.52 -1.75 -15.84
N ASP A 18 -15.14 -1.97 -14.69
CA ASP A 18 -15.41 -0.90 -13.74
C ASP A 18 -14.10 -0.46 -13.07
N ALA A 19 -13.67 0.78 -13.32
CA ALA A 19 -12.42 1.31 -12.80
C ALA A 19 -12.45 1.45 -11.28
N GLY A 20 -13.62 1.77 -10.71
CA GLY A 20 -13.80 1.83 -9.26
C GLY A 20 -13.58 0.46 -8.64
N ARG A 21 -14.21 -0.58 -9.20
CA ARG A 21 -14.05 -1.96 -8.74
C ARG A 21 -12.61 -2.47 -8.89
N LEU A 22 -11.91 -2.09 -9.97
CA LEU A 22 -10.50 -2.43 -10.16
C LEU A 22 -9.60 -1.76 -9.11
N LEU A 23 -9.83 -0.48 -8.82
CA LEU A 23 -9.10 0.25 -7.78
C LEU A 23 -9.37 -0.34 -6.39
N GLU A 24 -10.62 -0.68 -6.08
CA GLU A 24 -10.98 -1.34 -4.82
C GLU A 24 -10.31 -2.71 -4.68
N GLN A 25 -10.32 -3.53 -5.74
CA GLN A 25 -9.63 -4.82 -5.74
C GLN A 25 -8.11 -4.67 -5.62
N ALA A 26 -7.53 -3.68 -6.30
CA ALA A 26 -6.13 -3.36 -6.17
C ALA A 26 -5.81 -2.93 -4.73
N HIS A 27 -6.56 -2.00 -4.15
CA HIS A 27 -6.40 -1.58 -2.75
C HIS A 27 -6.55 -2.74 -1.77
N LYS A 28 -7.53 -3.62 -1.98
CA LYS A 28 -7.72 -4.80 -1.14
C LYS A 28 -6.50 -5.73 -1.23
N LYS A 29 -6.02 -6.03 -2.44
CA LYS A 29 -4.79 -6.81 -2.62
C LYS A 29 -3.58 -6.11 -1.99
N PHE A 30 -3.39 -4.81 -2.22
CA PHE A 30 -2.32 -4.00 -1.62
C PHE A 30 -2.34 -4.03 -0.08
N SER A 31 -3.53 -4.03 0.53
CA SER A 31 -3.71 -4.11 1.98
C SER A 31 -3.33 -5.47 2.59
N GLU A 32 -3.36 -6.53 1.79
CA GLU A 32 -3.01 -7.90 2.18
C GLU A 32 -1.50 -8.19 2.07
N TYR A 33 -0.73 -7.35 1.36
CA TYR A 33 0.73 -7.55 1.27
C TYR A 33 1.42 -7.25 2.60
N ALA A 34 2.18 -8.23 3.08
CA ALA A 34 3.11 -8.09 4.17
C ALA A 34 4.55 -8.12 3.61
N LEU A 35 5.28 -7.03 3.78
CA LEU A 35 6.63 -6.83 3.23
C LEU A 35 7.60 -6.40 4.33
N THR A 36 8.91 -6.54 4.08
CA THR A 36 9.93 -5.99 4.97
C THR A 36 9.94 -4.46 4.89
N ILE A 37 10.35 -3.79 5.97
CA ILE A 37 10.40 -2.31 6.04
C ILE A 37 11.13 -1.68 4.84
N PRO A 38 12.31 -2.18 4.40
CA PRO A 38 12.99 -1.64 3.21
C PRO A 38 12.17 -1.71 1.93
N HIS A 39 11.43 -2.81 1.71
CA HIS A 39 10.59 -2.97 0.54
C HIS A 39 9.38 -2.05 0.57
N ILE A 40 8.78 -1.85 1.75
CA ILE A 40 7.66 -0.90 1.90
C ILE A 40 8.11 0.51 1.54
N VAL A 41 9.24 0.97 2.08
CA VAL A 41 9.74 2.32 1.80
C VAL A 41 10.04 2.51 0.32
N ARG A 42 10.68 1.54 -0.34
CA ARG A 42 10.90 1.58 -1.80
C ARG A 42 9.59 1.66 -2.59
N LEU A 43 8.55 0.94 -2.16
CA LEU A 43 7.22 0.97 -2.79
C LEU A 43 6.53 2.33 -2.62
N LEU A 44 6.68 2.95 -1.45
CA LEU A 44 6.13 4.29 -1.19
C LEU A 44 6.88 5.37 -1.97
N ASP A 45 8.20 5.26 -2.09
CA ASP A 45 9.01 6.21 -2.86
C ASP A 45 8.79 6.09 -4.37
N SER A 46 8.45 4.89 -4.88
CA SER A 46 8.17 4.68 -6.31
C SER A 46 6.78 5.14 -6.74
N THR A 47 5.87 5.37 -5.79
CA THR A 47 4.53 5.89 -6.07
C THR A 47 4.55 7.42 -6.05
N ALA A 48 4.26 8.05 -7.19
CA ALA A 48 4.30 9.51 -7.35
C ALA A 48 3.37 10.28 -6.39
N ALA A 49 2.32 9.62 -5.89
CA ALA A 49 1.38 10.16 -4.91
C ALA A 49 1.60 9.62 -3.48
N GLY A 50 2.62 8.78 -3.25
CA GLY A 50 2.88 8.18 -1.95
C GLY A 50 3.53 9.16 -0.97
N PRO A 51 3.25 9.07 0.35
CA PRO A 51 3.93 9.87 1.36
C PRO A 51 5.41 9.48 1.43
N LYS A 52 6.30 10.45 1.28
CA LYS A 52 7.76 10.23 1.39
C LYS A 52 8.14 10.04 2.84
N VAL A 53 8.49 8.81 3.23
CA VAL A 53 8.90 8.46 4.59
C VAL A 53 10.31 7.89 4.61
N LYS A 54 11.17 8.41 5.48
CA LYS A 54 12.53 7.89 5.64
C LYS A 54 12.51 6.50 6.26
N LEU A 55 13.38 5.62 5.79
CA LEU A 55 13.56 4.26 6.30
C LEU A 55 13.71 4.21 7.83
N LYS A 56 14.56 5.08 8.38
CA LYS A 56 14.80 5.20 9.83
C LYS A 56 13.52 5.52 10.62
N THR A 57 12.58 6.26 10.04
CA THR A 57 11.31 6.61 10.68
C THR A 57 10.42 5.38 10.82
N VAL A 58 10.33 4.55 9.78
CA VAL A 58 9.52 3.33 9.81
C VAL A 58 10.09 2.30 10.79
N TYR A 59 11.42 2.15 10.87
CA TYR A 59 12.06 1.34 11.91
C TYR A 59 11.74 1.83 13.32
N LYS A 60 11.79 3.14 13.57
CA LYS A 60 11.40 3.72 14.87
C LYS A 60 9.94 3.44 15.22
N TRP A 61 9.03 3.36 14.24
CA TRP A 61 7.64 2.97 14.52
C TRP A 61 7.52 1.51 14.95
N ALA A 62 8.30 0.62 14.33
CA ALA A 62 8.36 -0.78 14.74
C ALA A 62 8.95 -0.93 16.15
N GLU A 63 10.09 -0.28 16.44
CA GLU A 63 10.75 -0.31 17.75
C GLU A 63 9.86 0.24 18.87
N ARG A 64 9.08 1.28 18.59
CA ARG A 64 8.14 1.89 19.55
C ARG A 64 6.80 1.16 19.65
N GLY A 65 6.65 0.01 18.98
CA GLY A 65 5.40 -0.78 18.99
C GLY A 65 4.22 -0.13 18.25
N LYS A 66 4.44 0.97 17.51
CA LYS A 66 3.41 1.63 16.69
C LYS A 66 3.09 0.82 15.43
N LEU A 67 4.05 0.06 14.93
CA LEU A 67 3.90 -0.83 13.79
C LEU A 67 4.08 -2.27 14.24
N LYS A 68 3.03 -3.10 14.10
CA LYS A 68 3.06 -4.50 14.53
C LYS A 68 3.36 -5.41 13.35
N PRO A 69 4.32 -6.35 13.47
CA PRO A 69 4.57 -7.32 12.41
C PRO A 69 3.35 -8.24 12.25
N VAL A 70 3.04 -8.56 11.01
CA VAL A 70 1.90 -9.42 10.65
C VAL A 70 2.35 -10.87 10.52
N ARG A 71 3.58 -11.08 10.03
CA ARG A 71 4.20 -12.40 9.83
C ARG A 71 5.71 -12.29 9.99
N ARG A 72 6.38 -13.44 10.13
CA ARG A 72 7.84 -13.57 10.06
C ARG A 72 8.18 -14.57 8.95
N ASN A 73 9.16 -14.24 8.12
CA ASN A 73 9.74 -15.14 7.14
C ASN A 73 11.26 -15.27 7.37
N HIS A 74 11.96 -15.96 6.47
CA HIS A 74 13.42 -16.12 6.54
C HIS A 74 14.18 -14.79 6.41
N ASP A 75 13.62 -13.81 5.69
CA ASP A 75 14.20 -12.46 5.53
C ASP A 75 13.98 -11.55 6.74
N GLY A 76 13.05 -11.90 7.65
CA GLY A 76 12.78 -11.16 8.87
C GLY A 76 11.29 -10.91 9.13
N LEU A 77 10.99 -9.75 9.73
CA LEU A 77 9.63 -9.35 10.09
C LEU A 77 8.94 -8.66 8.92
N LEU A 78 7.72 -9.11 8.64
CA LEU A 78 6.87 -8.57 7.59
C LEU A 78 5.79 -7.69 8.22
N TYR A 79 5.60 -6.51 7.63
CA TYR A 79 4.67 -5.49 8.10
C TYR A 79 3.64 -5.20 7.03
N SER A 80 2.42 -4.86 7.45
CA SER A 80 1.34 -4.50 6.52
C SER A 80 1.64 -3.15 5.89
N VAL A 81 1.61 -3.08 4.56
CA VAL A 81 1.75 -1.82 3.81
C VAL A 81 0.69 -0.80 4.26
N ALA A 82 -0.55 -1.24 4.52
CA ALA A 82 -1.64 -0.38 4.96
C ALA A 82 -1.41 0.24 6.35
N GLN A 83 -0.74 -0.45 7.27
CA GLN A 83 -0.37 0.14 8.56
C GLN A 83 0.70 1.23 8.39
N VAL A 84 1.70 0.98 7.55
CA VAL A 84 2.77 1.96 7.28
C VAL A 84 2.20 3.19 6.57
N LEU A 85 1.32 3.01 5.58
CA LEU A 85 0.64 4.11 4.88
C LEU A 85 -0.13 5.01 5.84
N ARG A 86 -0.97 4.44 6.72
CA ARG A 86 -1.73 5.22 7.71
C ARG A 86 -0.82 6.00 8.66
N LEU A 87 0.28 5.40 9.10
CA LEU A 87 1.27 6.08 9.95
C LEU A 87 2.00 7.19 9.19
N ALA A 88 2.30 6.98 7.90
CA ALA A 88 2.95 7.97 7.06
C ALA A 88 2.04 9.17 6.74
N GLU A 89 0.76 8.93 6.41
CA GLU A 89 -0.23 9.99 6.20
C GLU A 89 -0.41 10.86 7.45
N ASN A 90 -0.46 10.24 8.64
CA ASN A 90 -0.53 10.96 9.92
C ASN A 90 0.76 11.68 10.31
N HIS A 91 1.89 11.38 9.65
CA HIS A 91 3.18 12.02 9.93
C HIS A 91 3.46 13.22 9.01
N VAL A 92 2.81 13.28 7.86
CA VAL A 92 2.93 14.36 6.87
C VAL A 92 1.91 15.48 7.12
N LYS A 93 0.79 15.19 7.80
CA LYS A 93 -0.12 16.20 8.37
C LYS A 93 0.48 16.85 9.61
#